data_AF-A0A7S3JA45-F1
#
_entry.id   AF-A0A7S3JA45-F1
#
_cell.length_a   1.000
_cell.length_b   1.000
_cell.length_c   1.000
_cell.angle_alpha   90.00
_cell.angle_beta   90.00
_cell.angle_gamma   90.00
#
_symmetry.space_group_name_H-M   'P 1'
#
loop_
_entity.id
_entity.type
_entity.pdbx_description
1 polymer ?
#
loop_
_entity_poly.entity_id
_entity_poly.type
_entity_poly.pdbx_seq_one_letter_code
_entity_poly.pdbx_strand_id
1 'polypeptide(L)'
;EMESGYDKVNWTEFKLNGETPSRRAYHASFFYDDHFYIYGGHDIREGAKDTLWRVDMSHKNKEPQWERLTFKKHKSPGAIAYHTMTLKGHLAYLIGGSALGDDSTRDYILDVSTLEWDVVERRGASAPPSIDEHSANLHGDQIVVFGGNISGFKSNA
;
A
#
# COMPACT_ATOMS: atom_id res chain seq x y z
N GLU A 1 -29.96 -27.97 -16.77
CA GLU A 1 -29.36 -27.41 -15.54
C GLU A 1 -28.26 -26.46 -15.97
N MET A 2 -28.26 -25.21 -15.49
CA MET A 2 -27.21 -24.24 -15.80
C MET A 2 -26.01 -24.54 -14.88
N GLU A 3 -24.90 -25.02 -15.44
CA GLU A 3 -23.61 -24.99 -14.74
C GLU A 3 -23.30 -23.53 -14.40
N SER A 4 -23.26 -23.21 -13.11
CA SER A 4 -22.83 -21.90 -12.65
C SER A 4 -21.39 -21.70 -13.11
N GLY A 5 -21.16 -20.77 -14.04
CA GLY A 5 -19.88 -20.44 -14.68
C GLY A 5 -18.85 -19.80 -13.75
N TYR A 6 -18.70 -20.32 -12.55
CA TYR A 6 -17.55 -20.07 -11.70
C TYR A 6 -16.50 -21.11 -12.09
N ASP A 7 -15.61 -20.73 -13.01
CA ASP A 7 -14.39 -21.50 -13.26
C ASP A 7 -13.74 -21.84 -11.91
N LYS A 8 -13.27 -23.08 -11.75
CA LYS A 8 -12.59 -23.53 -10.53
C LYS A 8 -11.33 -22.70 -10.32
N VAL A 9 -11.42 -21.69 -9.45
CA VAL A 9 -10.27 -20.92 -9.01
C VAL A 9 -9.41 -21.82 -8.13
N ASN A 10 -8.18 -22.08 -8.56
CA ASN A 10 -7.20 -22.82 -7.77
C ASN A 10 -6.25 -21.83 -7.09
N TRP A 11 -6.05 -22.01 -5.79
CA TRP A 11 -5.03 -21.28 -5.05
C TRP A 11 -3.65 -21.89 -5.31
N THR A 12 -2.63 -21.05 -5.47
CA THR A 12 -1.24 -21.49 -5.59
C THR A 12 -0.36 -20.57 -4.76
N GLU A 13 0.55 -21.16 -4.00
CA GLU A 13 1.55 -20.43 -3.22
C GLU A 13 2.72 -20.04 -4.13
N PHE A 14 3.01 -18.74 -4.25
CA PHE A 14 4.20 -18.24 -4.92
C PHE A 14 5.38 -18.18 -3.94
N LYS A 15 6.22 -19.22 -3.94
CA LYS A 15 7.49 -19.22 -3.19
C LYS A 15 8.59 -18.64 -4.05
N LEU A 16 9.04 -17.43 -3.70
CA LEU A 16 10.16 -16.78 -4.35
C LEU A 16 11.45 -17.11 -3.59
N ASN A 17 12.54 -17.25 -4.32
CA ASN A 17 13.87 -17.45 -3.73
C ASN A 17 14.52 -16.09 -3.40
N GLY A 18 15.75 -16.11 -2.88
CA GLY A 18 16.55 -14.90 -2.69
C GLY A 18 16.20 -14.07 -1.45
N GLU A 19 16.56 -12.79 -1.49
CA GLU A 19 16.22 -11.83 -0.45
C GLU A 19 14.70 -11.59 -0.45
N THR A 20 14.07 -11.54 0.72
CA THR A 20 12.62 -11.32 0.83
C THR A 20 12.31 -10.20 1.81
N PRO A 21 11.18 -9.50 1.64
CA PRO A 21 10.71 -8.56 2.64
C PRO A 21 10.59 -9.25 4.00
N SER A 22 11.08 -8.63 5.06
CA SER A 22 10.90 -9.15 6.41
C SER A 22 9.41 -9.31 6.75
N ARG A 23 9.11 -10.25 7.67
CA ARG A 23 7.74 -10.49 8.17
C ARG A 23 7.05 -9.17 8.52
N ARG A 24 5.78 -9.04 8.13
CA ARG A 24 4.96 -7.84 8.33
C ARG A 24 3.48 -8.15 8.17
N ALA A 25 2.64 -7.43 8.91
CA ALA A 25 1.20 -7.30 8.69
C ALA A 25 0.86 -5.83 8.40
N TYR A 26 -0.36 -5.54 7.93
CA TYR A 26 -0.84 -4.16 7.71
C TYR A 26 0.05 -3.31 6.77
N HIS A 27 0.71 -3.96 5.81
CA HIS A 27 1.37 -3.31 4.69
C HIS A 27 0.33 -3.00 3.61
N ALA A 28 0.61 -2.01 2.77
CA ALA A 28 -0.18 -1.79 1.56
C ALA A 28 0.50 -2.44 0.36
N SER A 29 -0.30 -2.80 -0.65
CA SER A 29 0.19 -3.38 -1.90
C SER A 29 -0.60 -2.87 -3.09
N PHE A 30 0.04 -2.83 -4.26
CA PHE A 30 -0.59 -2.44 -5.53
C PHE A 30 0.20 -3.03 -6.71
N PHE A 31 -0.44 -3.11 -7.88
CA PHE A 31 0.21 -3.49 -9.13
C PHE A 31 0.49 -2.26 -9.99
N TYR A 32 1.67 -2.18 -10.60
CA TYR A 32 1.99 -1.20 -11.64
C TYR A 32 2.96 -1.81 -12.65
N ASP A 33 2.61 -1.74 -13.94
CA ASP A 33 3.45 -2.24 -15.05
C ASP A 33 3.96 -3.69 -14.83
N ASP A 34 3.04 -4.63 -14.60
CA ASP A 34 3.30 -6.05 -14.26
C ASP A 34 4.10 -6.33 -12.97
N HIS A 35 4.44 -5.31 -12.20
CA HIS A 35 5.12 -5.48 -10.91
C HIS A 35 4.13 -5.39 -9.75
N PHE A 36 4.25 -6.31 -8.80
CA PHE A 36 3.56 -6.26 -7.52
C PHE A 36 4.43 -5.53 -6.50
N TYR A 37 3.92 -4.44 -5.93
CA TYR A 37 4.61 -3.62 -4.94
C TYR A 37 4.04 -3.84 -3.55
N ILE A 38 4.89 -3.72 -2.53
CA ILE A 38 4.49 -3.60 -1.13
C ILE A 38 5.23 -2.47 -0.42
N TYR A 39 4.55 -1.74 0.45
CA TYR A 39 5.16 -0.71 1.29
C TYR A 39 4.74 -0.84 2.76
N GLY A 40 5.69 -0.54 3.64
CA GLY A 40 5.46 -0.45 5.08
C GLY A 40 5.03 -1.76 5.72
N GLY A 41 4.11 -1.65 6.69
CA GLY A 41 3.63 -2.74 7.54
C GLY A 41 4.36 -2.81 8.88
N HIS A 42 3.89 -3.71 9.75
CA HIS A 42 4.36 -3.85 11.13
C HIS A 42 4.68 -5.31 11.46
N ASP A 43 5.80 -5.52 12.14
CA ASP A 43 6.11 -6.75 12.85
C ASP A 43 6.10 -6.51 14.35
N ILE A 44 5.55 -7.44 15.13
CA ILE A 44 5.44 -7.29 16.58
C ILE A 44 6.81 -7.19 17.29
N ARG A 45 7.88 -7.76 16.72
CA ARG A 45 9.22 -7.75 17.33
C ARG A 45 10.11 -6.64 16.77
N GLU A 46 9.95 -6.33 15.49
CA GLU A 46 10.82 -5.38 14.78
C GLU A 46 10.14 -4.04 14.45
N GLY A 47 8.88 -3.85 14.84
CA GLY A 47 8.12 -2.62 14.64
C GLY A 47 7.70 -2.37 13.20
N ALA A 48 7.31 -1.11 12.94
CA ALA A 48 6.88 -0.64 11.63
C ALA A 48 8.05 -0.61 10.63
N LYS A 49 7.73 -0.79 9.34
CA LYS A 49 8.70 -0.82 8.24
C LYS A 49 8.57 0.44 7.38
N ASP A 50 9.69 0.90 6.84
CA ASP A 50 9.78 2.05 5.92
C ASP A 50 10.24 1.62 4.50
N THR A 51 10.06 0.34 4.18
CA THR A 51 10.67 -0.30 3.00
C THR A 51 9.66 -0.49 1.87
N LEU A 52 10.10 -0.17 0.64
CA LEU A 52 9.40 -0.45 -0.61
C LEU A 52 10.04 -1.66 -1.27
N TRP A 53 9.23 -2.63 -1.64
CA TRP A 53 9.65 -3.82 -2.37
C TRP A 53 8.78 -4.03 -3.59
N ARG A 54 9.33 -4.68 -4.61
CA ARG A 54 8.55 -5.15 -5.75
C ARG A 54 8.97 -6.53 -6.21
N VAL A 55 8.11 -7.17 -7.01
CA VAL A 55 8.44 -8.36 -7.79
C VAL A 55 7.82 -8.21 -9.19
N ASP A 56 8.59 -8.51 -10.23
CA ASP A 56 8.09 -8.63 -11.60
C ASP A 56 7.26 -9.92 -11.73
N MET A 57 5.94 -9.76 -11.90
CA MET A 57 4.97 -10.84 -12.03
C MET A 57 4.56 -11.06 -13.50
N SER A 58 5.28 -10.49 -14.46
CA SER A 58 5.01 -10.69 -15.87
C SER A 58 5.19 -12.17 -16.26
N HIS A 59 4.38 -12.65 -17.18
CA HIS A 59 4.50 -14.03 -17.70
C HIS A 59 5.84 -14.34 -18.36
N LYS A 60 6.64 -13.31 -18.67
CA LYS A 60 7.98 -13.43 -19.25
C LYS A 60 9.03 -13.76 -18.18
N ASN A 61 8.78 -13.38 -16.93
CA ASN A 61 9.69 -13.65 -15.83
C ASN A 61 9.51 -15.08 -15.32
N LYS A 62 10.47 -15.96 -15.64
CA LYS A 62 10.45 -17.36 -15.22
C LYS A 62 10.95 -17.58 -13.79
N GLU A 63 11.61 -16.58 -13.20
CA GLU A 63 12.24 -16.67 -11.88
C GLU A 63 11.98 -15.39 -11.07
N PRO A 64 10.72 -15.07 -10.73
CA PRO A 64 10.39 -13.88 -9.96
C PRO A 64 11.15 -13.81 -8.64
N GLN A 65 11.78 -12.67 -8.38
CA GLN A 65 12.49 -12.37 -7.14
C GLN A 65 11.97 -11.06 -6.57
N TRP A 66 11.98 -10.95 -5.25
CA TRP A 66 11.76 -9.68 -4.59
C TRP A 66 12.97 -8.75 -4.79
N GLU A 67 12.69 -7.50 -5.08
CA GLU A 67 13.67 -6.43 -5.19
C GLU A 67 13.35 -5.35 -4.16
N ARG A 68 14.32 -5.00 -3.32
CA ARG A 68 14.21 -3.85 -2.42
C ARG A 68 14.54 -2.57 -3.18
N LEU A 69 13.58 -1.66 -3.25
CA LEU A 69 13.78 -0.39 -3.93
C LEU A 69 14.39 0.65 -2.99
N THR A 70 15.28 1.48 -3.54
CA THR A 70 15.91 2.59 -2.83
C THR A 70 15.38 3.91 -3.38
N PHE A 71 15.06 4.83 -2.48
CA PHE A 71 14.52 6.16 -2.80
C PHE A 71 15.04 7.20 -1.80
N LYS A 72 14.91 8.49 -2.15
CA LYS A 72 15.24 9.57 -1.23
C LYS A 72 14.24 9.58 -0.08
N LYS A 73 14.71 9.49 1.16
CA LYS A 73 13.83 9.48 2.35
C LYS A 73 13.12 10.83 2.60
N HIS A 74 13.57 11.91 1.98
CA HIS A 74 12.91 13.21 2.07
C HIS A 74 11.47 13.10 1.57
N LYS A 75 10.51 13.62 2.35
CA LYS A 75 9.06 13.55 2.07
C LYS A 75 8.47 12.13 1.97
N SER A 76 9.22 11.09 2.31
CA SER A 76 8.66 9.75 2.46
C SER A 76 7.91 9.62 3.79
N PRO A 77 6.91 8.72 3.89
CA PRO A 77 6.13 8.51 5.11
C PRO A 77 6.93 7.89 6.28
N GLY A 78 8.14 7.38 6.01
CA GLY A 78 8.92 6.67 7.00
C GLY A 78 8.29 5.33 7.40
N ALA A 79 8.51 4.90 8.64
CA ALA A 79 8.01 3.61 9.12
C ALA A 79 6.51 3.70 9.46
N ILE A 80 5.67 2.97 8.72
CA ILE A 80 4.21 3.12 8.79
C ILE A 80 3.46 1.80 8.60
N ALA A 81 2.30 1.66 9.23
CA ALA A 81 1.40 0.51 9.10
C ALA A 81 -0.07 0.96 9.07
N TYR A 82 -1.00 0.06 8.74
CA TYR A 82 -2.45 0.30 8.72
C TYR A 82 -2.93 1.35 7.71
N HIS A 83 -2.07 1.70 6.76
CA HIS A 83 -2.37 2.60 5.65
C HIS A 83 -2.93 1.82 4.46
N THR A 84 -3.51 2.54 3.51
CA THR A 84 -3.81 2.00 2.17
C THR A 84 -2.92 2.67 1.13
N MET A 85 -2.72 1.99 -0.01
CA MET A 85 -2.14 2.61 -1.20
C MET A 85 -3.07 2.40 -2.38
N THR A 86 -3.47 3.48 -3.04
CA THR A 86 -4.37 3.44 -4.21
C THR A 86 -3.67 4.06 -5.41
N LEU A 87 -3.58 3.30 -6.51
CA LEU A 87 -2.90 3.74 -7.72
C LEU A 87 -3.84 4.53 -8.65
N LYS A 88 -3.37 5.67 -9.15
CA LYS A 88 -3.97 6.42 -10.27
C LYS A 88 -2.88 6.73 -11.30
N GLY A 89 -2.88 6.02 -12.43
CA GLY A 89 -1.79 6.10 -13.41
C GLY A 89 -0.48 5.55 -12.82
N HIS A 90 0.58 6.35 -12.82
CA HIS A 90 1.87 6.02 -12.18
C HIS A 90 2.01 6.59 -10.76
N LEU A 91 0.95 7.20 -10.23
CA LEU A 91 0.95 7.83 -8.92
C LEU A 91 0.24 6.93 -7.91
N ALA A 92 0.97 6.45 -6.90
CA ALA A 92 0.42 5.66 -5.81
C ALA A 92 0.18 6.56 -4.59
N TYR A 93 -1.07 6.74 -4.22
CA TYR A 93 -1.50 7.57 -3.10
C TYR A 93 -1.51 6.72 -1.84
N LEU A 94 -0.67 7.08 -0.87
CA LEU A 94 -0.70 6.51 0.48
C LEU A 94 -1.63 7.35 1.35
N ILE A 95 -2.69 6.72 1.85
CA ILE A 95 -3.70 7.39 2.67
C ILE A 95 -3.63 6.84 4.09
N GLY A 96 -3.55 7.76 5.05
CA GLY A 96 -3.62 7.49 6.48
C GLY A 96 -2.56 6.51 6.99
N GLY A 97 -2.93 5.73 7.99
CA GLY A 97 -2.06 4.82 8.72
C GLY A 97 -1.39 5.47 9.94
N SER A 98 -0.67 4.64 10.69
CA SER A 98 0.00 5.02 11.93
C SER A 98 1.51 4.88 11.76
N ALA A 99 2.23 6.01 11.83
CA ALA A 99 3.67 6.05 11.93
C ALA A 99 4.12 6.10 13.39
N LEU A 100 5.27 5.51 13.72
CA LEU A 100 5.84 5.61 15.07
C LEU A 100 6.29 7.07 15.34
N GLY A 101 5.63 7.73 16.28
CA GLY A 101 6.13 8.97 16.89
C GLY A 101 5.53 10.29 16.39
N ASP A 102 4.52 10.27 15.51
CA ASP A 102 3.74 11.45 15.14
C ASP A 102 2.29 11.04 14.81
N ASP A 103 1.37 11.96 15.09
CA ASP A 103 -0.01 11.93 14.62
C ASP A 103 0.04 12.14 13.10
N SER A 104 0.31 11.08 12.33
CA SER A 104 0.54 11.15 10.89
C SER A 104 -0.77 11.45 10.13
N THR A 105 -1.22 12.69 10.27
CA THR A 105 -2.31 13.35 9.56
C THR A 105 -2.01 13.59 8.07
N ARG A 106 -0.84 13.18 7.59
CA ARG A 106 -0.37 13.44 6.23
C ARG A 106 -0.59 12.24 5.35
N ASP A 107 -1.16 12.49 4.19
CA ASP A 107 -1.15 11.55 3.07
C ASP A 107 0.08 11.81 2.20
N TYR A 108 0.49 10.78 1.47
CA TYR A 108 1.67 10.85 0.63
C TYR A 108 1.35 10.37 -0.78
N ILE A 109 2.20 10.74 -1.71
CA ILE A 109 2.13 10.28 -3.09
C ILE A 109 3.51 9.79 -3.51
N LEU A 110 3.56 8.59 -4.10
CA LEU A 110 4.74 8.02 -4.73
C LEU A 110 4.53 8.07 -6.23
N ASP A 111 5.41 8.76 -6.94
CA ASP A 111 5.56 8.55 -8.38
C ASP A 111 6.38 7.26 -8.58
N VAL A 112 5.70 6.20 -9.01
CA VAL A 112 6.29 4.87 -9.18
C VAL A 112 7.30 4.84 -10.35
N SER A 113 7.18 5.77 -11.30
CA SER A 113 8.09 5.85 -12.45
C SER A 113 9.45 6.46 -12.10
N THR A 114 9.50 7.30 -11.07
CA THR A 114 10.72 8.00 -10.62
C THR A 114 11.18 7.57 -9.22
N LEU A 115 10.33 6.85 -8.48
CA LEU A 115 10.50 6.50 -7.07
C LEU A 115 10.67 7.72 -6.16
N GLU A 116 10.03 8.83 -6.50
CA GLU A 116 10.04 10.05 -5.70
C GLU A 116 8.74 10.20 -4.90
N TRP A 117 8.89 10.59 -3.63
CA TRP A 117 7.79 10.83 -2.71
C TRP A 117 7.49 12.32 -2.59
N ASP A 118 6.20 12.65 -2.45
CA ASP A 118 5.76 13.96 -1.99
C ASP A 118 4.63 13.83 -0.95
N VAL A 119 4.36 14.94 -0.27
CA VAL A 119 3.27 15.07 0.69
C VAL A 119 2.02 15.56 -0.03
N VAL A 120 0.90 14.89 0.19
CA VAL A 120 -0.40 15.36 -0.29
C VAL A 120 -0.98 16.31 0.74
N GLU A 121 -1.17 17.56 0.33
CA GLU A 121 -1.88 18.53 1.16
C GLU A 121 -3.38 18.19 1.19
N ARG A 122 -3.88 17.83 2.37
CA ARG A 122 -5.32 17.69 2.62
C ARG A 122 -5.97 19.07 2.56
N ARG A 123 -6.65 19.37 1.45
CA ARG A 123 -7.35 20.64 1.24
C ARG A 123 -8.87 20.44 1.23
N GLY A 124 -9.57 21.34 1.91
CA GLY A 124 -11.03 21.39 1.94
C GLY A 124 -11.67 20.52 3.03
N ALA A 125 -12.95 20.79 3.31
CA ALA A 125 -13.71 20.12 4.36
C ALA A 125 -13.98 18.63 4.10
N SER A 126 -13.71 18.14 2.89
CA SER A 126 -13.93 16.76 2.46
C SER A 126 -12.68 15.87 2.54
N ALA A 127 -11.54 16.40 3.01
CA ALA A 127 -10.36 15.58 3.20
C ALA A 127 -10.59 14.58 4.34
N PRO A 128 -10.13 13.32 4.21
CA PRO A 128 -10.29 12.34 5.27
C PRO A 128 -9.56 12.81 6.55
N PRO A 129 -10.10 12.50 7.74
CA PRO A 129 -9.42 12.76 9.00
C PRO A 129 -8.13 11.93 9.14
N SER A 130 -7.39 12.11 10.24
CA SER A 130 -6.34 11.15 10.61
C SER A 130 -7.02 9.78 10.80
N ILE A 131 -6.67 8.81 9.96
CA ILE A 131 -7.41 7.55 9.86
C ILE A 131 -6.47 6.39 9.60
N ASP A 132 -6.69 5.27 10.25
CA ASP A 132 -6.00 4.00 9.98
C ASP A 132 -7.02 2.86 9.82
N GLU A 133 -6.55 1.66 9.46
CA GLU A 133 -7.39 0.46 9.32
C GLU A 133 -8.58 0.60 8.34
N HIS A 134 -8.54 1.59 7.45
CA HIS A 134 -9.59 1.88 6.48
C HIS A 134 -9.38 1.11 5.17
N SER A 135 -10.35 1.23 4.27
CA SER A 135 -10.24 0.81 2.87
C SER A 135 -10.26 2.01 1.94
N ALA A 136 -9.53 1.93 0.83
CA ALA A 136 -9.52 2.96 -0.20
C ALA A 136 -9.50 2.35 -1.60
N ASN A 137 -10.31 2.88 -2.51
CA ASN A 137 -10.39 2.42 -3.89
C ASN A 137 -10.51 3.59 -4.87
N LEU A 138 -9.95 3.44 -6.07
CA LEU A 138 -10.12 4.41 -7.15
C LEU A 138 -11.43 4.15 -7.90
N HIS A 139 -12.23 5.20 -8.10
CA HIS A 139 -13.40 5.19 -8.98
C HIS A 139 -13.35 6.42 -9.89
N GLY A 140 -13.10 6.20 -11.19
CA GLY A 140 -12.86 7.29 -12.13
C GLY A 140 -11.65 8.12 -11.69
N ASP A 141 -11.88 9.39 -11.37
CA ASP A 141 -10.85 10.33 -10.92
C ASP A 141 -10.79 10.51 -9.39
N GLN A 142 -11.63 9.81 -8.64
CA GLN A 142 -11.80 9.98 -7.19
C GLN A 142 -11.29 8.76 -6.43
N ILE A 143 -10.55 8.99 -5.35
CA ILE A 143 -10.24 7.95 -4.37
C ILE A 143 -11.32 8.00 -3.29
N VAL A 144 -12.03 6.89 -3.12
CA VAL A 144 -13.09 6.73 -2.13
C VAL A 144 -12.51 6.00 -0.93
N VAL A 145 -12.60 6.63 0.24
CA VAL A 145 -12.16 6.07 1.53
C VAL A 145 -13.38 5.68 2.35
N PHE A 146 -13.36 4.51 2.97
CA PHE A 146 -14.46 4.03 3.82
C PHE A 146 -13.96 3.23 5.02
N GLY A 147 -14.67 3.38 6.14
CA GLY A 147 -14.43 2.63 7.37
C GLY A 147 -13.21 3.17 8.12
N GLY A 148 -12.57 2.29 8.90
CA GLY A 148 -11.32 2.57 9.59
C GLY A 148 -11.49 3.03 11.03
N ASN A 149 -10.41 3.54 11.60
CA ASN A 149 -10.33 3.97 12.98
C ASN A 149 -9.78 5.40 13.03
N ILE A 150 -10.51 6.26 13.74
CA ILE A 150 -10.24 7.68 13.91
C ILE A 150 -10.11 7.92 15.41
N SER A 151 -8.93 8.37 15.84
CA SER A 151 -8.64 8.68 17.25
C SER A 151 -8.93 7.52 18.22
N GLY A 152 -8.75 6.27 17.79
CA GLY A 152 -8.98 5.07 18.59
C GLY A 152 -10.40 4.50 18.52
N PHE A 153 -11.30 5.13 17.74
CA PHE A 153 -12.68 4.68 17.57
C PHE A 153 -12.93 4.20 16.14
N LYS A 154 -13.51 3.01 16.00
CA LYS A 154 -13.98 2.52 14.70
C LYS A 154 -15.05 3.47 14.14
N SER A 155 -14.87 3.90 12.90
CA SER A 155 -15.75 4.82 12.20
C SER A 155 -16.22 4.21 10.88
N ASN A 156 -17.48 4.46 10.54
CA ASN A 156 -18.03 4.33 9.18
C ASN A 156 -18.48 5.70 8.62
N ALA A 157 -18.19 6.77 9.37
CA ALA A 157 -18.66 8.13 9.12
C ALA A 157 -17.71 8.88 8.18
#